data_AF-A0A520BDB4-F1
#
_entry.id   AF-A0A520BDB4-F1
#
_cell.length_a   1.000
_cell.length_b   1.000
_cell.length_c   1.000
_cell.angle_alpha   90.00
_cell.angle_beta   90.00
_cell.angle_gamma   90.00
#
_symmetry.space_group_name_H-M   'P 1'
#
loop_
_entity.id
_entity.type
_entity.pdbx_description
1 polymer ?
#
loop_
_entity_poly.entity_id
_entity_poly.type
_entity_poly.pdbx_seq_one_letter_code
_entity_poly.pdbx_strand_id
1 'polypeptide(L)'
;MLDAPLQDMPGDAELVEQARAAIAALNAKYAHDPFLFLHRARVWNEGEGAWIGRERKRGKLADLNAFLRSGARTPFGVVEGSADGLAETRYVIVLDADTRLPRDTARALVAAMAHPLNAPVLNQDGSRVAEGYGLLQPRVSAALAPENASRYQRLCSGEPGIDPYTRAEHDVYQTLFGEGSFIGKGIYDLEVFERTLHGRFPDDRVLSHDLLEGCHVRSGLLDDVQLHEACPARYSDDVGRRHRWIRGDWQLAGWLGARVPAAGGRRLPNPLSPLSRWKLFDNLRRSLVAPVLSALLLLCWTQLEGPAFWSAAVLAIFFLPVFFQALIRLAGKAHDVTLRQHLLNWAQDTRSGVVRATLDVSFLPHEAWYSLDAIVRSAWRLGVSRRHLLAWTASSLSRSSTDLESNWHNMTFAPAFAIGTALLLSFANPPALFTAAPLLLLWFLSPVVAWWISLPVKQPAPAIDAGQRRFLHTLARRTWAFFEDHVGPEDNWLPPDNMQEHPAPRVAHRTSPTNLGLALLASLSAWDFGYATTADLLARTRATLQTMGRMERHRGHFYHWYDTRSLAPLLPMVVSTADSGNLAAHLLTLAAGLEQLADRPTASGRALDGIGDTLDIVDELAGAGLGPLR
;
A
#
# COMPACT_ATOMS: atom_id res chain seq x y z
N MET A 1 15.47 -15.50 -10.07
CA MET A 1 15.83 -16.91 -9.83
C MET A 1 15.84 -17.21 -8.34
N LEU A 2 15.38 -18.39 -7.97
CA LEU A 2 15.30 -18.89 -6.58
C LEU A 2 16.53 -19.71 -6.22
N ASP A 3 16.71 -20.01 -4.93
CA ASP A 3 17.77 -20.90 -4.49
C ASP A 3 17.60 -22.27 -5.11
N ALA A 4 18.72 -22.89 -5.48
CA ALA A 4 18.71 -24.12 -6.25
C ALA A 4 19.87 -25.05 -5.86
N PRO A 5 19.73 -26.36 -6.12
CA PRO A 5 20.83 -27.31 -5.94
C PRO A 5 21.95 -27.16 -6.98
N LEU A 6 21.67 -26.49 -8.11
CA LEU A 6 22.62 -26.22 -9.19
C LEU A 6 22.71 -24.71 -9.47
N GLN A 7 23.85 -24.28 -10.02
CA GLN A 7 24.05 -22.88 -10.41
C GLN A 7 23.03 -22.42 -11.45
N ASP A 8 22.79 -23.28 -12.44
CA ASP A 8 21.82 -23.10 -13.52
C ASP A 8 20.82 -24.26 -13.48
N MET A 9 19.52 -23.92 -13.52
CA MET A 9 18.42 -24.88 -13.54
C MET A 9 17.78 -24.91 -14.94
N PRO A 10 17.16 -26.04 -15.34
CA PRO A 10 16.34 -26.09 -16.54
C PRO A 10 15.27 -24.98 -16.54
N GLY A 11 15.15 -24.24 -17.64
CA GLY A 11 14.23 -23.11 -17.79
C GLY A 11 14.79 -21.74 -17.38
N ASP A 12 15.94 -21.68 -16.70
CA ASP A 12 16.54 -20.39 -16.30
C ASP A 12 16.93 -19.53 -17.51
N ALA A 13 17.55 -20.15 -18.52
CA ALA A 13 17.93 -19.46 -19.75
C ALA A 13 16.71 -18.87 -20.48
N GLU A 14 15.61 -19.62 -20.56
CA GLU A 14 14.37 -19.18 -21.17
C GLU A 14 13.77 -17.98 -20.44
N LEU A 15 13.77 -18.00 -19.09
CA LEU A 15 13.30 -16.87 -18.28
C LEU A 15 14.17 -15.62 -18.45
N VAL A 16 15.49 -15.79 -18.56
CA VAL A 16 16.43 -14.68 -18.77
C VAL A 16 16.22 -14.07 -20.15
N GLU A 17 16.07 -14.88 -21.19
CA GLU A 17 15.81 -14.38 -22.55
C GLU A 17 14.42 -13.76 -22.68
N GLN A 18 13.41 -14.28 -21.97
CA GLN A 18 12.11 -13.64 -21.87
C GLN A 18 12.21 -12.25 -21.21
N ALA A 19 12.98 -12.13 -20.12
CA ALA A 19 13.23 -10.85 -19.47
C ALA A 19 13.99 -9.88 -20.39
N ARG A 20 14.99 -10.38 -21.14
CA ARG A 20 15.74 -9.61 -22.12
C ARG A 20 14.83 -9.04 -23.21
N ALA A 21 14.04 -9.90 -23.85
CA ALA A 21 13.11 -9.51 -24.90
C ALA A 21 12.07 -8.50 -24.39
N ALA A 22 11.57 -8.66 -23.16
CA ALA A 22 10.64 -7.72 -22.55
C ALA A 22 11.28 -6.33 -22.35
N ILE A 23 12.54 -6.27 -21.91
CA ILE A 23 13.27 -5.01 -21.68
C ILE A 23 13.58 -4.33 -23.02
N ALA A 24 14.02 -5.08 -24.03
CA ALA A 24 14.21 -4.55 -25.38
C ALA A 24 12.91 -3.99 -25.96
N ALA A 25 11.77 -4.67 -25.77
CA ALA A 25 10.47 -4.17 -26.20
C ALA A 25 10.03 -2.91 -25.44
N LEU A 26 10.36 -2.80 -24.14
CA LEU A 26 10.10 -1.59 -23.36
C LEU A 26 10.96 -0.42 -23.85
N ASN A 27 12.26 -0.62 -24.07
CA ASN A 27 13.15 0.41 -24.59
C ASN A 27 12.77 0.84 -26.02
N ALA A 28 12.33 -0.08 -26.87
CA ALA A 28 11.78 0.27 -28.19
C ALA A 28 10.49 1.11 -28.09
N LYS A 29 9.68 0.91 -27.04
CA LYS A 29 8.43 1.63 -26.81
C LYS A 29 8.64 3.04 -26.22
N TYR A 30 9.66 3.23 -25.40
CA TYR A 30 9.88 4.48 -24.66
C TYR A 30 11.21 5.12 -25.06
N ALA A 31 11.20 6.40 -25.42
CA ALA A 31 12.41 7.12 -25.83
C ALA A 31 13.50 7.11 -24.72
N HIS A 32 14.76 7.14 -25.14
CA HIS A 32 15.96 7.20 -24.28
C HIS A 32 16.32 5.91 -23.53
N ASP A 33 15.82 4.74 -23.98
CA ASP A 33 16.13 3.42 -23.43
C ASP A 33 16.18 3.36 -21.88
N PRO A 34 15.10 3.79 -21.18
CA PRO A 34 15.16 4.05 -19.74
C PRO A 34 15.13 2.77 -18.87
N PHE A 35 15.00 1.58 -19.47
CA PHE A 35 14.92 0.31 -18.76
C PHE A 35 16.25 -0.44 -18.85
N LEU A 36 16.78 -0.80 -17.68
CA LEU A 36 17.97 -1.62 -17.54
C LEU A 36 17.64 -2.89 -16.75
N PHE A 37 18.04 -4.03 -17.29
CA PHE A 37 17.94 -5.32 -16.61
C PHE A 37 19.32 -5.85 -16.27
N LEU A 38 19.51 -6.09 -14.97
CA LEU A 38 20.74 -6.61 -14.40
C LEU A 38 20.47 -7.96 -13.75
N HIS A 39 20.99 -9.02 -14.38
CA HIS A 39 20.86 -10.38 -13.88
C HIS A 39 22.18 -10.90 -13.33
N ARG A 40 22.16 -11.37 -12.09
CA ARG A 40 23.29 -12.05 -11.44
C ARG A 40 23.10 -13.57 -11.52
N ALA A 41 24.20 -14.28 -11.70
CA ALA A 41 24.24 -15.73 -11.52
C ALA A 41 24.05 -16.09 -10.03
N ARG A 42 23.59 -17.31 -9.77
CA ARG A 42 23.66 -17.89 -8.41
C ARG A 42 25.12 -18.18 -8.07
N VAL A 43 25.45 -18.13 -6.79
CA VAL A 43 26.77 -18.47 -6.26
C VAL A 43 26.58 -19.53 -5.17
N TRP A 44 27.48 -20.51 -5.12
CA TRP A 44 27.47 -21.52 -4.07
C TRP A 44 27.67 -20.87 -2.71
N ASN A 45 26.79 -21.20 -1.76
CA ASN A 45 26.91 -20.76 -0.39
C ASN A 45 27.03 -21.97 0.54
N GLU A 46 28.18 -22.11 1.19
CA GLU A 46 28.45 -23.24 2.10
C GLU A 46 27.51 -23.25 3.31
N GLY A 47 27.14 -22.07 3.82
CA GLY A 47 26.25 -21.93 4.97
C GLY A 47 24.80 -22.33 4.66
N GLU A 48 24.35 -22.12 3.43
CA GLU A 48 23.02 -22.52 2.95
C GLU A 48 23.02 -23.92 2.32
N GLY A 49 24.17 -24.44 1.91
CA GLY A 49 24.26 -25.71 1.17
C GLY A 49 23.52 -25.68 -0.17
N ALA A 50 23.44 -24.50 -0.79
CA ALA A 50 22.70 -24.25 -2.03
C ALA A 50 23.35 -23.16 -2.86
N TRP A 51 23.02 -23.12 -4.15
CA TRP A 51 23.30 -22.00 -5.03
C TRP A 51 22.25 -20.91 -4.80
N ILE A 52 22.68 -19.75 -4.33
CA ILE A 52 21.80 -18.64 -3.96
C ILE A 52 22.19 -17.36 -4.67
N GLY A 53 21.30 -16.37 -4.71
CA GLY A 53 21.69 -15.00 -5.00
C GLY A 53 22.53 -14.45 -3.86
N ARG A 54 23.84 -14.23 -4.08
CA ARG A 54 24.79 -13.71 -3.08
C ARG A 54 24.15 -12.58 -2.28
N GLU A 55 24.14 -12.72 -0.96
CA GLU A 55 23.70 -11.68 -0.03
C GLU A 55 22.26 -11.16 -0.21
N ARG A 56 21.40 -11.90 -0.92
CA ARG A 56 19.98 -11.57 -1.12
C ARG A 56 19.78 -10.11 -1.59
N LYS A 57 18.90 -9.34 -0.92
CA LYS A 57 18.59 -7.94 -1.25
C LYS A 57 19.79 -7.04 -1.02
N ARG A 58 20.49 -7.17 0.11
CA ARG A 58 21.73 -6.45 0.43
C ARG A 58 22.79 -6.61 -0.67
N GLY A 59 23.02 -7.84 -1.12
CA GLY A 59 23.99 -8.14 -2.18
C GLY A 59 23.61 -7.54 -3.52
N LYS A 60 22.32 -7.52 -3.85
CA LYS A 60 21.83 -6.83 -5.06
C LYS A 60 22.15 -5.35 -5.02
N LEU A 61 21.94 -4.70 -3.87
CA LEU A 61 22.25 -3.28 -3.71
C LEU A 61 23.76 -3.01 -3.76
N ALA A 62 24.57 -3.84 -3.08
CA ALA A 62 26.02 -3.68 -3.09
C ALA A 62 26.61 -3.80 -4.51
N ASP A 63 26.20 -4.82 -5.28
CA ASP A 63 26.69 -4.98 -6.65
C ASP A 63 26.09 -3.94 -7.62
N LEU A 64 24.84 -3.50 -7.39
CA LEU A 64 24.26 -2.37 -8.14
C LEU A 64 25.07 -1.11 -7.91
N ASN A 65 25.40 -0.78 -6.66
CA ASN A 65 26.20 0.38 -6.32
C ASN A 65 27.61 0.30 -6.92
N ALA A 66 28.24 -0.88 -6.89
CA ALA A 66 29.52 -1.11 -7.53
C ALA A 66 29.44 -0.87 -9.05
N PHE A 67 28.39 -1.37 -9.70
CA PHE A 67 28.13 -1.16 -11.13
C PHE A 67 27.91 0.33 -11.46
N LEU A 68 27.08 1.03 -10.68
CA LEU A 68 26.82 2.46 -10.88
C LEU A 68 28.08 3.32 -10.68
N ARG A 69 28.97 2.96 -9.73
CA ARG A 69 30.19 3.75 -9.45
C ARG A 69 31.35 3.48 -10.40
N SER A 70 31.55 2.23 -10.78
CA SER A 70 32.77 1.80 -11.49
C SER A 70 32.53 1.36 -12.93
N GLY A 71 31.26 1.20 -13.34
CA GLY A 71 30.91 0.56 -14.61
C GLY A 71 31.25 -0.93 -14.66
N ALA A 72 31.71 -1.53 -13.55
CA ALA A 72 32.08 -2.93 -13.51
C ALA A 72 30.86 -3.82 -13.75
N ARG A 73 30.87 -4.57 -14.86
CA ARG A 73 29.77 -5.47 -15.24
C ARG A 73 29.69 -6.71 -14.35
N THR A 74 30.80 -7.15 -13.76
CA THR A 74 30.80 -8.27 -12.82
C THR A 74 30.19 -7.86 -11.48
N PRO A 75 29.28 -8.65 -10.86
CA PRO A 75 28.95 -10.05 -11.15
C PRO A 75 27.68 -10.25 -12.02
N PHE A 76 27.23 -9.25 -12.78
CA PHE A 76 26.08 -9.39 -13.66
C PHE A 76 26.44 -10.18 -14.92
N GLY A 77 25.87 -11.38 -15.04
CA GLY A 77 26.06 -12.26 -16.20
C GLY A 77 25.26 -11.81 -17.41
N VAL A 78 24.13 -11.13 -17.19
CA VAL A 78 23.34 -10.47 -18.25
C VAL A 78 23.05 -9.03 -17.86
N VAL A 79 23.35 -8.13 -18.79
CA VAL A 79 23.05 -6.71 -18.73
C VAL A 79 22.34 -6.37 -20.04
N GLU A 80 21.06 -5.97 -19.96
CA GLU A 80 20.23 -5.61 -21.12
C GLU A 80 19.67 -4.20 -20.94
N GLY A 81 19.83 -3.35 -21.97
CA GLY A 81 19.53 -1.91 -21.91
C GLY A 81 20.79 -1.04 -21.89
N SER A 82 20.62 0.29 -22.02
CA SER A 82 21.75 1.22 -22.02
C SER A 82 22.30 1.43 -20.61
N ALA A 83 23.63 1.42 -20.51
CA ALA A 83 24.35 1.76 -19.27
C ALA A 83 24.96 3.18 -19.33
N ASP A 84 24.64 3.94 -20.38
CA ASP A 84 25.23 5.26 -20.63
C ASP A 84 24.73 6.27 -19.60
N GLY A 85 25.63 7.13 -19.10
CA GLY A 85 25.32 8.16 -18.11
C GLY A 85 25.10 7.66 -16.68
N LEU A 86 25.10 6.34 -16.43
CA LEU A 86 24.86 5.80 -15.08
C LEU A 86 25.95 6.15 -14.07
N ALA A 87 27.17 6.45 -14.52
CA ALA A 87 28.27 6.89 -13.66
C ALA A 87 27.98 8.23 -12.94
N GLU A 88 27.05 9.04 -13.45
CA GLU A 88 26.63 10.31 -12.86
C GLU A 88 25.49 10.15 -11.84
N THR A 89 25.06 8.91 -11.57
CA THR A 89 23.97 8.63 -10.63
C THR A 89 24.36 9.02 -9.21
N ARG A 90 23.69 10.04 -8.68
CA ARG A 90 23.88 10.48 -7.29
C ARG A 90 22.97 9.77 -6.29
N TYR A 91 21.71 9.56 -6.67
CA TYR A 91 20.69 9.00 -5.78
C TYR A 91 20.11 7.72 -6.36
N VAL A 92 19.84 6.75 -5.49
CA VAL A 92 19.23 5.47 -5.86
C VAL A 92 17.94 5.29 -5.08
N ILE A 93 16.84 5.02 -5.80
CA ILE A 93 15.55 4.67 -5.20
C ILE A 93 15.40 3.15 -5.24
N VAL A 94 15.16 2.53 -4.09
CA VAL A 94 14.97 1.09 -3.96
C VAL A 94 13.52 0.80 -3.62
N LEU A 95 12.89 -0.03 -4.45
CA LEU A 95 11.51 -0.48 -4.31
C LEU A 95 11.45 -2.00 -4.47
N ASP A 96 10.51 -2.63 -3.77
CA ASP A 96 10.18 -4.03 -4.00
C ASP A 96 9.22 -4.14 -5.20
N ALA A 97 9.17 -5.30 -5.85
CA ALA A 97 8.36 -5.51 -7.07
C ALA A 97 6.84 -5.30 -6.86
N ASP A 98 6.35 -5.43 -5.62
CA ASP A 98 4.97 -5.20 -5.22
C ASP A 98 4.69 -3.77 -4.71
N THR A 99 5.70 -2.89 -4.78
CA THR A 99 5.58 -1.49 -4.37
C THR A 99 5.19 -0.62 -5.55
N ARG A 100 4.12 0.15 -5.40
CA ARG A 100 3.70 1.14 -6.40
C ARG A 100 4.32 2.49 -6.07
N LEU A 101 4.96 3.08 -7.07
CA LEU A 101 5.53 4.43 -7.05
C LEU A 101 4.57 5.38 -7.78
N PRO A 102 3.82 6.24 -7.06
CA PRO A 102 2.96 7.23 -7.71
C PRO A 102 3.76 8.21 -8.59
N ARG A 103 3.04 8.87 -9.50
CA ARG A 103 3.62 9.92 -10.34
C ARG A 103 4.23 11.03 -9.46
N ASP A 104 5.36 11.58 -9.89
CA ASP A 104 6.12 12.63 -9.22
C ASP A 104 6.76 12.25 -7.87
N THR A 105 6.47 11.07 -7.29
CA THR A 105 7.09 10.62 -6.04
C THR A 105 8.61 10.53 -6.14
N ALA A 106 9.16 10.00 -7.24
CA ALA A 106 10.62 9.97 -7.45
C ALA A 106 11.23 11.38 -7.45
N ARG A 107 10.57 12.35 -8.09
CA ARG A 107 11.02 13.74 -8.12
C ARG A 107 11.02 14.34 -6.71
N ALA A 108 9.97 14.11 -5.93
CA ALA A 108 9.86 14.59 -4.55
C ALA A 108 10.95 14.00 -3.66
N LEU A 109 11.22 12.68 -3.77
CA LEU A 109 12.31 12.02 -3.05
C LEU A 109 13.67 12.63 -3.36
N VAL A 110 13.98 12.84 -4.65
CA VAL A 110 15.24 13.46 -5.08
C VAL A 110 15.34 14.92 -4.60
N ALA A 111 14.26 15.69 -4.71
CA ALA A 111 14.23 17.07 -4.24
C ALA A 111 14.47 17.17 -2.72
N ALA A 112 13.89 16.26 -1.94
CA ALA A 112 14.12 16.19 -0.50
C ALA A 112 15.57 15.84 -0.17
N MET A 113 16.17 14.84 -0.83
CA MET A 113 17.59 14.49 -0.65
C MET A 113 18.54 15.62 -1.05
N ALA A 114 18.20 16.39 -2.08
CA ALA A 114 19.00 17.51 -2.56
C ALA A 114 18.92 18.76 -1.67
N HIS A 115 17.95 18.82 -0.75
CA HIS A 115 17.76 19.96 0.13
C HIS A 115 18.97 20.13 1.09
N PRO A 116 19.56 21.33 1.25
CA PRO A 116 20.77 21.52 2.06
C PRO A 116 20.65 21.07 3.52
N LEU A 117 19.46 21.19 4.13
CA LEU A 117 19.23 20.72 5.51
C LEU A 117 19.26 19.19 5.65
N ASN A 118 19.09 18.46 4.55
CA ASN A 118 19.16 17.01 4.53
C ASN A 118 20.54 16.50 4.10
N ALA A 119 21.47 17.38 3.71
CA ALA A 119 22.79 17.00 3.24
C ALA A 119 23.54 16.20 4.33
N PRO A 120 23.96 14.95 4.05
CA PRO A 120 24.58 14.10 5.04
C PRO A 120 26.00 14.56 5.37
N VAL A 121 26.31 14.66 6.67
CA VAL A 121 27.65 14.93 7.20
C VAL A 121 28.13 13.69 7.94
N LEU A 122 29.25 13.14 7.50
CA LEU A 122 29.87 11.97 8.14
C LEU A 122 30.58 12.36 9.44
N ASN A 123 30.66 11.43 10.38
CA ASN A 123 31.55 11.57 11.53
C ASN A 123 33.03 11.54 11.11
N GLN A 124 33.93 11.90 12.03
CA GLN A 124 35.39 12.02 11.79
C GLN A 124 36.01 10.77 11.17
N ASP A 125 35.54 9.61 11.61
CA ASP A 125 35.99 8.28 11.20
C ASP A 125 35.21 7.71 9.99
N GLY A 126 34.29 8.50 9.39
CA GLY A 126 33.52 8.11 8.21
C GLY A 126 32.61 6.90 8.41
N SER A 127 32.38 6.52 9.67
CA SER A 127 31.76 5.27 10.07
C SER A 127 30.24 5.36 10.18
N ARG A 128 29.69 6.56 10.22
CA ARG A 128 28.25 6.84 10.18
C ARG A 128 27.96 8.28 9.76
N VAL A 129 26.72 8.54 9.38
CA VAL A 129 26.20 9.90 9.21
C VAL A 129 25.88 10.49 10.59
N ALA A 130 26.47 11.64 10.90
CA ALA A 130 26.27 12.38 12.15
C ALA A 130 25.16 13.43 12.02
N GLU A 131 25.12 14.17 10.92
CA GLU A 131 24.12 15.22 10.62
C GLU A 131 23.50 15.00 9.23
N GLY A 132 22.30 15.54 9.01
CA GLY A 132 21.54 15.29 7.78
C GLY A 132 21.09 13.83 7.63
N TYR A 133 20.80 13.42 6.39
CA TYR A 133 20.25 12.10 6.10
C TYR A 133 20.94 11.50 4.87
N GLY A 134 21.58 10.33 5.05
CA GLY A 134 22.13 9.56 3.92
C GLY A 134 21.06 8.72 3.23
N LEU A 135 19.90 8.54 3.88
CA LEU A 135 18.77 7.78 3.39
C LEU A 135 17.47 8.44 3.85
N LEU A 136 16.50 8.56 2.93
CA LEU A 136 15.15 9.00 3.23
C LEU A 136 14.14 7.91 2.88
N GLN A 137 13.31 7.58 3.84
CA GLN A 137 12.20 6.65 3.69
C GLN A 137 10.91 7.42 3.49
N PRO A 138 10.18 7.22 2.37
CA PRO A 138 8.81 7.71 2.25
C PRO A 138 7.84 6.92 3.12
N ARG A 139 6.69 7.54 3.40
CA ARG A 139 5.55 6.87 4.02
C ARG A 139 5.08 5.71 3.13
N VAL A 140 4.99 4.51 3.70
CA VAL A 140 4.43 3.33 3.01
C VAL A 140 3.01 3.12 3.53
N SER A 141 2.04 3.40 2.65
CA SER A 141 0.61 3.22 2.91
C SER A 141 0.12 1.91 2.31
N ALA A 142 -0.87 1.28 2.95
CA ALA A 142 -1.50 0.09 2.37
C ALA A 142 -2.22 0.46 1.07
N ALA A 143 -1.99 -0.32 0.01
CA ALA A 143 -2.78 -0.21 -1.22
C ALA A 143 -4.25 -0.56 -0.94
N LEU A 144 -5.17 0.08 -1.68
CA LEU A 144 -6.59 -0.24 -1.61
C LEU A 144 -6.81 -1.73 -1.88
N ALA A 145 -7.57 -2.37 -0.98
CA ALA A 145 -7.87 -3.79 -1.09
C ALA A 145 -8.68 -4.07 -2.38
N PRO A 146 -8.32 -5.10 -3.16
CA PRO A 146 -9.10 -5.48 -4.33
C PRO A 146 -10.50 -5.97 -3.93
N GLU A 147 -11.44 -6.01 -4.87
CA GLU A 147 -12.84 -6.38 -4.61
C GLU A 147 -12.98 -7.76 -3.95
N ASN A 148 -12.12 -8.70 -4.34
CA ASN A 148 -12.07 -10.07 -3.82
C ASN A 148 -11.14 -10.26 -2.61
N ALA A 149 -10.68 -9.18 -1.98
CA ALA A 149 -9.80 -9.23 -0.82
C ALA A 149 -10.43 -10.02 0.34
N SER A 150 -9.58 -10.75 1.07
CA SER A 150 -10.00 -11.44 2.29
C SER A 150 -10.35 -10.46 3.42
N ARG A 151 -11.04 -10.95 4.46
CA ARG A 151 -11.34 -10.12 5.65
C ARG A 151 -10.05 -9.68 6.33
N TYR A 152 -9.05 -10.56 6.38
CA TYR A 152 -7.72 -10.28 6.91
C TYR A 152 -7.06 -9.14 6.14
N GLN A 153 -7.01 -9.23 4.81
CA GLN A 153 -6.40 -8.20 3.96
C GLN A 153 -7.09 -6.85 4.12
N ARG A 154 -8.41 -6.82 4.27
CA ARG A 154 -9.19 -5.58 4.51
C ARG A 154 -8.93 -4.97 5.88
N LEU A 155 -8.87 -5.81 6.91
CA LEU A 155 -8.49 -5.39 8.26
C LEU A 155 -7.07 -4.84 8.29
N CYS A 156 -6.16 -5.41 7.49
CA CYS A 156 -4.83 -4.87 7.29
C CYS A 156 -4.87 -3.57 6.47
N SER A 157 -5.61 -3.46 5.36
CA SER A 157 -5.55 -2.27 4.51
C SER A 157 -6.23 -1.03 5.08
N GLY A 158 -7.16 -1.19 6.03
CA GLY A 158 -8.01 -0.11 6.53
C GLY A 158 -7.42 0.81 7.60
N GLU A 159 -6.10 0.87 7.77
CA GLU A 159 -5.50 1.64 8.86
C GLU A 159 -4.80 2.91 8.38
N PRO A 160 -5.14 4.03 9.03
CA PRO A 160 -4.20 5.05 9.44
C PRO A 160 -3.82 4.87 10.93
N GLY A 161 -2.54 4.66 11.27
CA GLY A 161 -2.12 4.43 12.66
C GLY A 161 -0.70 3.94 12.93
N ILE A 162 -0.22 4.37 14.11
CA ILE A 162 1.10 4.32 14.77
C ILE A 162 1.70 2.90 14.93
N ASP A 163 2.10 2.26 13.83
CA ASP A 163 3.07 1.16 13.92
C ASP A 163 4.47 1.69 13.57
N PRO A 164 5.38 1.84 14.56
CA PRO A 164 6.71 2.41 14.33
C PRO A 164 7.58 1.58 13.38
N TYR A 165 7.19 0.34 13.07
CA TYR A 165 7.98 -0.57 12.24
C TYR A 165 7.31 -0.91 10.91
N THR A 166 5.98 -1.02 10.87
CA THR A 166 5.29 -1.58 9.69
C THR A 166 4.48 -0.56 8.91
N ARG A 167 4.11 0.59 9.51
CA ARG A 167 3.26 1.61 8.87
C ARG A 167 3.73 2.99 9.27
N ALA A 168 4.66 3.50 8.47
CA ALA A 168 5.33 4.78 8.69
C ALA A 168 4.41 5.99 8.41
N GLU A 169 3.25 6.06 9.07
CA GLU A 169 2.47 7.29 9.12
C GLU A 169 3.04 8.27 10.14
N HIS A 170 3.58 7.74 11.25
CA HIS A 170 4.25 8.49 12.29
C HIS A 170 5.39 7.65 12.87
N ASP A 171 6.64 8.11 12.72
CA ASP A 171 7.79 7.50 13.39
C ASP A 171 8.14 8.33 14.64
N VAL A 172 7.91 7.73 15.81
CA VAL A 172 8.21 8.34 17.11
C VAL A 172 9.67 8.77 17.20
N TYR A 173 10.59 8.04 16.57
CA TYR A 173 11.99 8.39 16.56
C TYR A 173 12.29 9.58 15.65
N GLN A 174 11.60 9.71 14.51
CA GLN A 174 11.70 10.92 13.68
C GLN A 174 11.17 12.13 14.43
N THR A 175 10.00 12.02 15.07
CA THR A 175 9.37 13.14 15.77
C THR A 175 10.18 13.61 16.98
N LEU A 176 10.73 12.69 17.78
CA LEU A 176 11.42 13.03 19.02
C LEU A 176 12.92 13.28 18.84
N PHE A 177 13.57 12.63 17.87
CA PHE A 177 15.02 12.65 17.73
C PHE A 177 15.50 13.05 16.32
N GLY A 178 14.60 13.27 15.36
CA GLY A 178 14.96 13.59 13.99
C GLY A 178 15.67 12.43 13.26
N GLU A 179 15.39 11.18 13.63
CA GLU A 179 15.90 9.98 12.94
C GLU A 179 14.80 8.93 12.76
N GLY A 180 14.47 8.58 11.52
CA GLY A 180 13.53 7.52 11.17
C GLY A 180 14.10 6.10 11.29
N SER A 181 13.24 5.11 11.04
CA SER A 181 13.57 3.68 11.02
C SER A 181 13.42 3.14 9.59
N PHE A 182 14.53 2.68 9.01
CA PHE A 182 14.53 2.18 7.63
C PHE A 182 13.90 0.78 7.53
N ILE A 183 12.90 0.62 6.67
CA ILE A 183 12.10 -0.60 6.43
C ILE A 183 12.34 -1.21 5.04
N GLY A 184 13.42 -0.79 4.37
CA GLY A 184 13.87 -1.38 3.11
C GLY A 184 13.31 -0.77 1.84
N LYS A 185 12.60 0.37 1.94
CA LYS A 185 12.07 1.14 0.81
C LYS A 185 12.42 2.61 0.99
N GLY A 186 13.05 3.21 -0.01
CA GLY A 186 13.47 4.60 0.11
C GLY A 186 14.50 5.01 -0.93
N ILE A 187 15.00 6.23 -0.75
CA ILE A 187 16.07 6.83 -1.57
C ILE A 187 17.32 6.99 -0.71
N TYR A 188 18.50 6.73 -1.28
CA TYR A 188 19.78 7.00 -0.60
C TYR A 188 20.77 7.72 -1.51
N ASP A 189 21.71 8.43 -0.89
CA ASP A 189 22.89 8.99 -1.56
C ASP A 189 23.92 7.88 -1.78
N LEU A 190 24.27 7.63 -3.04
CA LEU A 190 25.10 6.51 -3.46
C LEU A 190 26.49 6.58 -2.82
N GLU A 191 27.11 7.75 -2.77
CA GLU A 191 28.46 7.89 -2.23
C GLU A 191 28.47 7.69 -0.71
N VAL A 192 27.50 8.28 -0.02
CA VAL A 192 27.38 8.20 1.44
C VAL A 192 27.05 6.78 1.88
N PHE A 193 26.13 6.12 1.19
CA PHE A 193 25.76 4.73 1.45
C PHE A 193 26.98 3.82 1.30
N GLU A 194 27.73 3.96 0.20
CA GLU A 194 28.94 3.18 -0.02
C GLU A 194 30.05 3.47 0.99
N ARG A 195 30.34 4.74 1.30
CA ARG A 195 31.38 5.11 2.27
C ARG A 195 31.11 4.57 3.67
N THR A 196 29.85 4.49 4.08
CA THR A 196 29.48 4.05 5.42
C THR A 196 29.31 2.53 5.54
N LEU A 197 28.86 1.85 4.48
CA LEU A 197 28.46 0.43 4.54
C LEU A 197 29.40 -0.54 3.81
N HIS A 198 30.17 -0.08 2.82
CA HIS A 198 31.02 -0.95 2.00
C HIS A 198 32.00 -1.75 2.87
N GLY A 199 31.99 -3.08 2.72
CA GLY A 199 32.89 -3.99 3.43
C GLY A 199 32.75 -3.95 4.96
N ARG A 200 31.65 -3.40 5.49
CA ARG A 200 31.49 -3.21 6.95
C ARG A 200 30.96 -4.44 7.65
N PHE A 201 29.96 -5.05 7.06
CA PHE A 201 29.25 -6.16 7.65
C PHE A 201 29.88 -7.49 7.24
N PRO A 202 29.80 -8.52 8.09
CA PRO A 202 30.18 -9.87 7.70
C PRO A 202 29.26 -10.40 6.58
N ASP A 203 29.86 -11.20 5.71
CA ASP A 203 29.12 -11.97 4.71
C ASP A 203 28.33 -13.10 5.37
N ASP A 204 27.23 -13.49 4.73
CA ASP A 204 26.31 -14.58 5.01
C ASP A 204 25.70 -14.61 6.41
N ARG A 205 25.58 -13.42 7.04
CA ARG A 205 25.09 -13.29 8.42
C ARG A 205 23.84 -12.46 8.60
N VAL A 206 23.64 -11.42 7.78
CA VAL A 206 22.61 -10.40 8.03
C VAL A 206 21.40 -10.65 7.12
N LEU A 207 20.33 -11.24 7.67
CA LEU A 207 19.08 -11.49 6.94
C LEU A 207 18.21 -10.23 6.81
N SER A 208 18.08 -9.44 7.89
CA SER A 208 17.37 -8.17 7.91
C SER A 208 18.39 -7.04 7.97
N HIS A 209 18.73 -6.45 6.82
CA HIS A 209 19.75 -5.39 6.73
C HIS A 209 19.17 -3.99 6.93
N ASP A 210 17.88 -3.79 6.62
CA ASP A 210 17.24 -2.48 6.50
C ASP A 210 17.47 -1.59 7.74
N LEU A 211 17.03 -2.01 8.93
CA LEU A 211 17.21 -1.21 10.15
C LEU A 211 18.68 -0.93 10.46
N LEU A 212 19.57 -1.90 10.24
CA LEU A 212 20.99 -1.76 10.53
C LEU A 212 21.65 -0.75 9.59
N GLU A 213 21.37 -0.84 8.30
CA GLU A 213 21.84 0.12 7.29
C GLU A 213 21.37 1.52 7.64
N GLY A 214 20.06 1.69 7.91
CA GLY A 214 19.47 2.97 8.33
C GLY A 214 20.11 3.57 9.59
N CYS A 215 20.59 2.74 10.52
CA CYS A 215 21.34 3.19 11.69
C CYS A 215 22.75 3.74 11.37
N HIS A 216 23.38 3.30 10.27
CA HIS A 216 24.68 3.80 9.82
C HIS A 216 24.56 5.03 8.93
N VAL A 217 23.62 5.02 7.98
CA VAL A 217 23.41 6.12 7.02
C VAL A 217 22.50 7.23 7.57
N ARG A 218 21.99 7.06 8.80
CA ARG A 218 20.99 7.94 9.43
C ARG A 218 19.77 8.13 8.53
N SER A 219 18.79 7.25 8.70
CA SER A 219 17.50 7.33 8.00
C SER A 219 16.66 8.52 8.48
N GLY A 220 16.03 9.23 7.56
CA GLY A 220 14.92 10.17 7.83
C GLY A 220 13.60 9.62 7.29
N LEU A 221 12.47 10.06 7.85
CA LEU A 221 11.12 9.79 7.33
C LEU A 221 10.61 11.01 6.54
N LEU A 222 10.10 10.75 5.32
CA LEU A 222 9.32 11.69 4.50
C LEU A 222 7.85 11.31 4.59
N ASP A 223 7.09 12.05 5.38
CA ASP A 223 5.69 11.80 5.70
C ASP A 223 4.70 12.28 4.63
N ASP A 224 5.08 13.30 3.89
CA ASP A 224 4.33 13.92 2.78
C ASP A 224 4.43 13.15 1.45
N VAL A 225 5.43 12.26 1.33
CA VAL A 225 5.67 11.44 0.15
C VAL A 225 5.22 10.00 0.39
N GLN A 226 4.29 9.49 -0.43
CA GLN A 226 3.68 8.17 -0.24
C GLN A 226 4.09 7.13 -1.29
N LEU A 227 4.31 5.90 -0.82
CA LEU A 227 4.37 4.66 -1.60
C LEU A 227 3.19 3.77 -1.21
N HIS A 228 2.75 2.91 -2.13
CA HIS A 228 1.69 1.93 -1.82
C HIS A 228 2.21 0.50 -1.89
N GLU A 229 1.95 -0.28 -0.85
CA GLU A 229 2.27 -1.72 -0.79
C GLU A 229 1.00 -2.52 -0.46
N ALA A 230 0.84 -3.68 -1.09
CA ALA A 230 -0.29 -4.56 -0.79
C ALA A 230 -0.12 -5.22 0.59
N CYS A 231 -1.18 -5.24 1.39
CA CYS A 231 -1.22 -6.06 2.61
C CYS A 231 -1.27 -7.55 2.27
N PRO A 232 -0.70 -8.44 3.12
CA PRO A 232 -0.82 -9.88 2.95
C PRO A 232 -2.28 -10.30 2.86
N ALA A 233 -2.59 -11.22 1.95
CA ALA A 233 -3.94 -11.70 1.75
C ALA A 233 -4.40 -12.65 2.86
N ARG A 234 -3.46 -13.31 3.57
CA ARG A 234 -3.77 -14.36 4.54
C ARG A 234 -2.92 -14.19 5.79
N TYR A 235 -3.44 -14.69 6.91
CA TYR A 235 -2.73 -14.67 8.19
C TYR A 235 -1.41 -15.46 8.13
N SER A 236 -1.40 -16.62 7.47
CA SER A 236 -0.19 -17.44 7.32
C SER A 236 0.92 -16.75 6.54
N ASP A 237 0.58 -15.93 5.53
CA ASP A 237 1.55 -15.14 4.77
C ASP A 237 2.19 -14.06 5.65
N ASP A 238 1.41 -13.42 6.53
CA ASP A 238 1.91 -12.44 7.50
C ASP A 238 2.80 -13.10 8.57
N VAL A 239 2.39 -14.25 9.10
CA VAL A 239 3.22 -15.04 10.04
C VAL A 239 4.56 -15.40 9.42
N GLY A 240 4.59 -15.82 8.15
CA GLY A 240 5.84 -16.08 7.42
C GLY A 240 6.74 -14.84 7.32
N ARG A 241 6.15 -13.66 7.07
CA ARG A 241 6.89 -12.37 7.06
C ARG A 241 7.45 -12.05 8.45
N ARG A 242 6.63 -12.11 9.49
CA ARG A 242 7.02 -11.78 10.88
C ARG A 242 8.08 -12.73 11.42
N HIS A 243 7.92 -14.04 11.20
CA HIS A 243 8.90 -15.05 11.61
C HIS A 243 10.28 -14.74 11.03
N ARG A 244 10.34 -14.42 9.73
CA ARG A 244 11.58 -13.99 9.07
C ARG A 244 12.15 -12.73 9.68
N TRP A 245 11.32 -11.71 9.93
CA TRP A 245 11.78 -10.45 10.52
C TRP A 245 12.37 -10.65 11.92
N ILE A 246 11.67 -11.39 12.79
CA ILE A 246 12.17 -11.73 14.13
C ILE A 246 13.51 -12.48 14.02
N ARG A 247 13.64 -13.44 13.09
CA ARG A 247 14.93 -14.12 12.88
C ARG A 247 16.04 -13.14 12.51
N GLY A 248 15.77 -12.24 11.57
CA GLY A 248 16.75 -11.23 11.15
C GLY A 248 17.10 -10.24 12.27
N ASP A 249 16.11 -9.78 13.06
CA ASP A 249 16.34 -8.90 14.21
C ASP A 249 17.27 -9.56 15.23
N TRP A 250 17.04 -10.84 15.56
CA TRP A 250 17.89 -11.57 16.50
C TRP A 250 19.30 -11.86 15.98
N GLN A 251 19.51 -11.86 14.65
CA GLN A 251 20.86 -11.86 14.07
C GLN A 251 21.63 -10.57 14.34
N LEU A 252 20.91 -9.47 14.53
CA LEU A 252 21.48 -8.16 14.84
C LEU A 252 21.81 -7.97 16.33
N ALA A 253 21.46 -8.91 17.21
CA ALA A 253 21.72 -8.79 18.66
C ALA A 253 23.21 -8.50 19.00
N GLY A 254 24.13 -8.97 18.16
CA GLY A 254 25.56 -8.67 18.29
C GLY A 254 25.94 -7.18 18.17
N TRP A 255 25.09 -6.36 17.55
CA TRP A 255 25.26 -4.91 17.40
C TRP A 255 24.80 -4.11 18.63
N LEU A 256 24.26 -4.76 19.66
CA LEU A 256 23.96 -4.11 20.95
C LEU A 256 25.19 -3.99 21.85
N GLY A 257 26.24 -4.78 21.62
CA GLY A 257 27.46 -4.78 22.44
C GLY A 257 28.43 -3.63 22.11
N ALA A 258 29.46 -3.46 22.93
CA ALA A 258 30.51 -2.46 22.70
C ALA A 258 31.41 -2.78 21.49
N ARG A 259 31.47 -4.05 21.06
CA ARG A 259 32.20 -4.50 19.88
C ARG A 259 31.32 -5.30 18.93
N VAL A 260 31.22 -4.85 17.69
CA VAL A 260 30.32 -5.39 16.67
C VAL A 260 31.05 -6.31 15.69
N PRO A 261 30.36 -7.31 15.12
CA PRO A 261 30.92 -8.11 14.03
C PRO A 261 31.24 -7.23 12.81
N ALA A 262 32.41 -7.43 12.22
CA ALA A 262 32.84 -6.76 10.99
C ALA A 262 33.20 -7.80 9.91
N ALA A 263 33.37 -7.33 8.68
CA ALA A 263 33.89 -8.15 7.59
C ALA A 263 35.24 -8.81 7.94
N GLY A 264 35.50 -9.98 7.35
CA GLY A 264 36.72 -10.76 7.62
C GLY A 264 36.79 -11.35 9.03
N GLY A 265 35.66 -11.49 9.73
CA GLY A 265 35.57 -12.14 11.05
C GLY A 265 36.12 -11.31 12.22
N ARG A 266 36.49 -10.05 11.98
CA ARG A 266 37.00 -9.13 13.01
C ARG A 266 35.86 -8.59 13.87
N ARG A 267 36.19 -8.06 15.06
CA ARG A 267 35.25 -7.28 15.88
C ARG A 267 35.78 -5.86 16.05
N LEU A 268 34.97 -4.88 15.67
CA LEU A 268 35.32 -3.46 15.72
C LEU A 268 34.55 -2.77 16.85
N PRO A 269 35.04 -1.65 17.40
CA PRO A 269 34.25 -0.80 18.28
C PRO A 269 32.90 -0.46 17.63
N ASN A 270 31.84 -0.44 18.43
CA ASN A 270 30.50 -0.17 17.92
C ASN A 270 30.36 1.29 17.48
N PRO A 271 30.14 1.56 16.17
CA PRO A 271 29.98 2.93 15.68
C PRO A 271 28.55 3.46 15.88
N LEU A 272 27.60 2.61 16.29
CA LEU A 272 26.19 2.99 16.39
C LEU A 272 25.94 3.94 17.56
N SER A 273 25.02 4.88 17.35
CA SER A 273 24.59 5.81 18.40
C SER A 273 23.81 5.07 19.51
N PRO A 274 23.68 5.65 20.71
CA PRO A 274 22.80 5.11 21.75
C PRO A 274 21.36 4.93 21.25
N LEU A 275 20.86 5.86 20.43
CA LEU A 275 19.52 5.78 19.84
C LEU A 275 19.40 4.61 18.85
N SER A 276 20.39 4.41 17.97
CA SER A 276 20.42 3.27 17.05
C SER A 276 20.45 1.93 17.80
N ARG A 277 21.21 1.84 18.90
CA ARG A 277 21.22 0.64 19.76
C ARG A 277 19.88 0.44 20.45
N TRP A 278 19.20 1.52 20.85
CA TRP A 278 17.85 1.44 21.39
C TRP A 278 16.83 0.93 20.36
N LYS A 279 16.88 1.42 19.12
CA LYS A 279 16.02 0.93 18.02
C LYS A 279 16.18 -0.58 17.82
N LEU A 280 17.43 -1.07 17.79
CA LEU A 280 17.72 -2.51 17.70
C LEU A 280 17.17 -3.28 18.92
N PHE A 281 17.35 -2.74 20.13
CA PHE A 281 16.84 -3.37 21.35
C PHE A 281 15.31 -3.41 21.38
N ASP A 282 14.63 -2.34 20.97
CA ASP A 282 13.16 -2.29 20.93
C ASP A 282 12.58 -3.35 19.98
N ASN A 283 13.22 -3.61 18.83
CA ASN A 283 12.83 -4.70 17.94
C ASN A 283 12.92 -6.08 18.63
N LEU A 284 14.03 -6.35 19.32
CA LEU A 284 14.18 -7.60 20.08
C LEU A 284 13.13 -7.72 21.19
N ARG A 285 12.93 -6.65 21.96
CA ARG A 285 11.92 -6.57 23.03
C ARG A 285 10.52 -6.84 22.49
N ARG A 286 10.16 -6.27 21.33
CA ARG A 286 8.85 -6.44 20.70
C ARG A 286 8.54 -7.90 20.42
N SER A 287 9.52 -8.68 19.93
CA SER A 287 9.36 -10.11 19.67
C SER A 287 9.13 -10.97 20.93
N LEU A 288 9.45 -10.43 22.12
CA LEU A 288 9.25 -11.10 23.40
C LEU A 288 7.89 -10.79 24.05
N VAL A 289 7.13 -9.81 23.54
CA VAL A 289 5.86 -9.39 24.15
C VAL A 289 4.87 -10.55 24.22
N ALA A 290 4.56 -11.21 23.10
CA ALA A 290 3.61 -12.31 23.10
C ALA A 290 4.04 -13.50 23.99
N PRO A 291 5.30 -14.01 23.91
CA PRO A 291 5.78 -15.03 24.85
C PRO A 291 5.64 -14.65 26.32
N VAL A 292 6.00 -13.41 26.68
CA VAL A 292 5.93 -12.94 28.07
C VAL A 292 4.49 -12.79 28.54
N LEU A 293 3.57 -12.29 27.71
CA LEU A 293 2.16 -12.17 28.07
C LEU A 293 1.49 -13.54 28.23
N SER A 294 1.81 -14.51 27.36
CA SER A 294 1.32 -15.89 27.53
C SER A 294 1.83 -16.52 28.82
N ALA A 295 3.12 -16.35 29.13
CA ALA A 295 3.71 -16.85 30.37
C ALA A 295 3.13 -16.15 31.61
N LEU A 296 2.90 -14.84 31.54
CA LEU A 296 2.31 -14.05 32.61
C LEU A 296 0.88 -14.51 32.92
N LEU A 297 0.04 -14.73 31.90
CA LEU A 297 -1.31 -15.27 32.10
C LEU A 297 -1.26 -16.63 32.79
N LEU A 298 -0.40 -17.54 32.34
CA LEU A 298 -0.23 -18.86 32.93
C LEU A 298 0.21 -18.78 34.40
N LEU A 299 1.18 -17.91 34.70
CA LEU A 299 1.68 -17.71 36.06
C LEU A 299 0.60 -17.11 36.96
N CYS A 300 -0.11 -16.08 36.50
CA CYS A 300 -1.17 -15.43 37.25
C CYS A 300 -2.34 -16.37 37.54
N TRP A 301 -2.74 -17.21 36.58
CA TRP A 301 -3.82 -18.18 36.80
C TRP A 301 -3.44 -19.31 37.75
N THR A 302 -2.17 -19.70 37.79
CA THR A 302 -1.70 -20.83 38.61
C THR A 302 -1.28 -20.41 40.02
N GLN A 303 -0.65 -19.25 40.19
CA GLN A 303 0.03 -18.87 41.43
C GLN A 303 -0.62 -17.71 42.20
N LEU A 304 -1.40 -16.85 41.55
CA LEU A 304 -1.91 -15.62 42.16
C LEU A 304 -3.40 -15.72 42.51
N GLU A 305 -3.77 -15.03 43.58
CA GLU A 305 -5.16 -14.77 43.90
C GLU A 305 -5.77 -13.76 42.91
N GLY A 306 -7.07 -13.91 42.62
CA GLY A 306 -7.79 -13.02 41.71
C GLY A 306 -7.43 -13.21 40.23
N PRO A 307 -7.58 -14.41 39.64
CA PRO A 307 -7.26 -14.66 38.22
C PRO A 307 -8.02 -13.73 37.25
N ALA A 308 -9.20 -13.24 37.64
CA ALA A 308 -10.00 -12.33 36.83
C ALA A 308 -9.34 -10.95 36.69
N PHE A 309 -8.77 -10.43 37.77
CA PHE A 309 -8.06 -9.15 37.78
C PHE A 309 -6.84 -9.21 36.86
N TRP A 310 -6.02 -10.25 36.99
CA TRP A 310 -4.82 -10.41 36.15
C TRP A 310 -5.15 -10.65 34.68
N SER A 311 -6.22 -11.39 34.39
CA SER A 311 -6.73 -11.52 33.02
C SER A 311 -7.11 -10.15 32.45
N ALA A 312 -7.86 -9.34 33.22
CA ALA A 312 -8.23 -8.00 32.81
C ALA A 312 -7.02 -7.07 32.62
N ALA A 313 -6.00 -7.17 33.49
CA ALA A 313 -4.78 -6.38 33.39
C ALA A 313 -3.98 -6.69 32.10
N VAL A 314 -3.85 -7.96 31.73
CA VAL A 314 -3.21 -8.35 30.46
C VAL A 314 -4.06 -7.92 29.26
N LEU A 315 -5.37 -8.12 29.32
CA LEU A 315 -6.28 -7.69 28.24
C LEU A 315 -6.27 -6.17 28.06
N ALA A 316 -6.08 -5.39 29.13
CA ALA A 316 -5.97 -3.94 29.05
C ALA A 316 -4.82 -3.49 28.12
N ILE A 317 -3.73 -4.26 27.99
CA ILE A 317 -2.63 -3.93 27.07
C ILE A 317 -3.11 -3.85 25.62
N PHE A 318 -4.08 -4.68 25.23
CA PHE A 318 -4.66 -4.71 23.88
C PHE A 318 -5.81 -3.71 23.72
N PHE A 319 -6.70 -3.62 24.71
CA PHE A 319 -7.94 -2.85 24.57
C PHE A 319 -7.84 -1.40 25.03
N LEU A 320 -6.90 -1.04 25.91
CA LEU A 320 -6.75 0.32 26.41
C LEU A 320 -6.31 1.32 25.31
N PRO A 321 -5.37 0.99 24.41
CA PRO A 321 -5.06 1.86 23.26
C PRO A 321 -6.28 2.10 22.37
N VAL A 322 -7.06 1.06 22.09
CA VAL A 322 -8.30 1.15 21.29
C VAL A 322 -9.32 2.06 21.97
N PHE A 323 -9.47 1.93 23.30
CA PHE A 323 -10.36 2.77 24.09
C PHE A 323 -9.96 4.24 24.02
N PHE A 324 -8.69 4.58 24.25
CA PHE A 324 -8.24 5.97 24.19
C PHE A 324 -8.33 6.55 22.77
N GLN A 325 -7.99 5.77 21.74
CA GLN A 325 -8.17 6.21 20.36
C GLN A 325 -9.63 6.47 20.03
N ALA A 326 -10.55 5.61 20.49
CA ALA A 326 -11.98 5.81 20.33
C ALA A 326 -12.45 7.09 21.02
N LEU A 327 -11.96 7.39 22.24
CA LEU A 327 -12.28 8.65 22.94
C LEU A 327 -11.75 9.88 22.21
N ILE A 328 -10.50 9.85 21.76
CA ILE A 328 -9.87 10.96 21.03
C ILE A 328 -10.65 11.22 19.73
N ARG A 329 -10.98 10.18 18.96
CA ARG A 329 -11.76 10.31 17.72
C ARG A 329 -13.18 10.80 17.97
N LEU A 330 -13.81 10.36 19.07
CA LEU A 330 -15.15 10.83 19.43
C LEU A 330 -15.15 12.34 19.71
N ALA A 331 -14.14 12.83 20.45
CA ALA A 331 -13.97 14.24 20.77
C ALA A 331 -13.56 15.10 19.56
N GLY A 332 -12.79 14.54 18.62
CA GLY A 332 -12.24 15.21 17.45
C GLY A 332 -13.20 15.34 16.27
N LYS A 333 -14.42 15.87 16.47
CA LYS A 333 -15.38 16.10 15.37
C LYS A 333 -14.87 17.20 14.44
N ALA A 334 -14.64 16.88 13.17
CA ALA A 334 -14.35 17.85 12.12
C ALA A 334 -15.53 18.83 11.92
N HIS A 335 -15.23 20.09 11.61
CA HIS A 335 -16.25 21.15 11.49
C HIS A 335 -17.27 20.84 10.39
N ASP A 336 -16.79 20.36 9.23
CA ASP A 336 -17.58 20.18 8.01
C ASP A 336 -18.35 18.84 7.93
N VAL A 337 -18.20 17.96 8.93
CA VAL A 337 -18.85 16.65 8.94
C VAL A 337 -20.11 16.68 9.80
N THR A 338 -21.22 16.14 9.29
CA THR A 338 -22.46 16.03 10.07
C THR A 338 -22.27 15.13 11.29
N LEU A 339 -22.99 15.37 12.39
CA LEU A 339 -22.87 14.54 13.60
C LEU A 339 -23.16 13.05 13.31
N ARG A 340 -24.12 12.77 12.42
CA ARG A 340 -24.45 11.40 12.01
C ARG A 340 -23.27 10.72 11.31
N GLN A 341 -22.64 11.39 10.34
CA GLN A 341 -21.47 10.84 9.64
C GLN A 341 -20.28 10.68 10.59
N HIS A 342 -20.06 11.64 11.50
CA HIS A 342 -19.02 11.55 12.53
C HIS A 342 -19.19 10.31 13.41
N LEU A 343 -20.40 10.09 13.93
CA LEU A 343 -20.69 8.92 14.77
C LEU A 343 -20.60 7.59 14.01
N LEU A 344 -21.01 7.56 12.74
CA LEU A 344 -20.88 6.37 11.90
C LEU A 344 -19.40 6.03 11.64
N ASN A 345 -18.58 7.02 11.29
CA ASN A 345 -17.14 6.85 11.07
C ASN A 345 -16.45 6.41 12.37
N TRP A 346 -16.76 7.08 13.49
CA TRP A 346 -16.26 6.70 14.82
C TRP A 346 -16.61 5.26 15.18
N ALA A 347 -17.87 4.84 14.96
CA ALA A 347 -18.31 3.49 15.27
C ALA A 347 -17.61 2.44 14.38
N GLN A 348 -17.43 2.73 13.08
CA GLN A 348 -16.73 1.87 12.15
C GLN A 348 -15.25 1.71 12.50
N ASP A 349 -14.58 2.81 12.86
CA ASP A 349 -13.19 2.83 13.28
C ASP A 349 -12.99 2.07 14.60
N THR A 350 -13.84 2.36 15.59
CA THR A 350 -13.80 1.71 16.91
C THR A 350 -14.05 0.22 16.77
N ARG A 351 -15.03 -0.20 15.96
CA ARG A 351 -15.28 -1.61 15.65
C ARG A 351 -14.05 -2.28 15.05
N SER A 352 -13.39 -1.61 14.11
CA SER A 352 -12.19 -2.15 13.45
C SER A 352 -11.04 -2.34 14.44
N GLY A 353 -10.81 -1.36 15.32
CA GLY A 353 -9.82 -1.45 16.40
C GLY A 353 -10.12 -2.59 17.40
N VAL A 354 -11.38 -2.73 17.84
CA VAL A 354 -11.80 -3.81 18.73
C VAL A 354 -11.60 -5.18 18.08
N VAL A 355 -12.04 -5.36 16.82
CA VAL A 355 -11.86 -6.62 16.09
C VAL A 355 -10.38 -7.00 16.01
N ARG A 356 -9.49 -6.03 15.75
CA ARG A 356 -8.04 -6.30 15.70
C ARG A 356 -7.48 -6.70 17.07
N ALA A 357 -7.80 -5.95 18.13
CA ALA A 357 -7.37 -6.30 19.48
C ALA A 357 -7.86 -7.70 19.90
N THR A 358 -9.09 -8.07 19.53
CA THR A 358 -9.60 -9.43 19.74
C THR A 358 -8.81 -10.47 18.94
N LEU A 359 -8.45 -10.21 17.69
CA LEU A 359 -7.62 -11.11 16.89
C LEU A 359 -6.21 -11.27 17.49
N ASP A 360 -5.59 -10.18 17.93
CA ASP A 360 -4.27 -10.22 18.58
C ASP A 360 -4.29 -11.10 19.86
N VAL A 361 -5.35 -10.95 20.68
CA VAL A 361 -5.58 -11.81 21.85
C VAL A 361 -5.84 -13.27 21.45
N SER A 362 -6.59 -13.50 20.37
CA SER A 362 -6.92 -14.83 19.87
C SER A 362 -5.69 -15.59 19.38
N PHE A 363 -4.76 -14.88 18.74
CA PHE A 363 -3.55 -15.43 18.16
C PHE A 363 -2.35 -15.42 19.10
N LEU A 364 -2.51 -14.90 20.33
CA LEU A 364 -1.43 -14.71 21.29
C LEU A 364 -0.55 -15.96 21.51
N PRO A 365 -1.08 -17.19 21.75
CA PRO A 365 -0.24 -18.37 21.93
C PRO A 365 0.48 -18.81 20.65
N HIS A 366 -0.17 -18.63 19.50
CA HIS A 366 0.46 -18.92 18.21
C HIS A 366 1.59 -17.94 17.93
N GLU A 367 1.39 -16.66 18.26
CA GLU A 367 2.42 -15.62 18.19
C GLU A 367 3.59 -15.85 19.14
N ALA A 368 3.30 -16.26 20.37
CA ALA A 368 4.33 -16.69 21.31
C ALA A 368 5.18 -17.82 20.73
N TRP A 369 4.54 -18.84 20.15
CA TRP A 369 5.23 -19.99 19.57
C TRP A 369 6.14 -19.63 18.40
N TYR A 370 5.60 -18.98 17.36
CA TYR A 370 6.42 -18.67 16.18
C TYR A 370 7.51 -17.65 16.51
N SER A 371 7.29 -16.75 17.47
CA SER A 371 8.31 -15.82 17.95
C SER A 371 9.43 -16.57 18.69
N LEU A 372 9.09 -17.48 19.61
CA LEU A 372 10.09 -18.31 20.30
C LEU A 372 10.85 -19.22 19.34
N ASP A 373 10.18 -19.86 18.37
CA ASP A 373 10.87 -20.65 17.34
C ASP A 373 11.85 -19.79 16.56
N ALA A 374 11.44 -18.59 16.11
CA ALA A 374 12.33 -17.66 15.41
C ALA A 374 13.55 -17.27 16.27
N ILE A 375 13.35 -16.98 17.56
CA ILE A 375 14.40 -16.60 18.51
C ILE A 375 15.38 -17.76 18.71
N VAL A 376 14.89 -18.93 19.12
CA VAL A 376 15.70 -20.12 19.42
C VAL A 376 16.44 -20.58 18.18
N ARG A 377 15.76 -20.63 17.03
CA ARG A 377 16.37 -21.00 15.75
C ARG A 377 17.47 -20.03 15.35
N SER A 378 17.29 -18.73 15.58
CA SER A 378 18.32 -17.73 15.28
C SER A 378 19.52 -17.84 16.23
N ALA A 379 19.27 -18.00 17.52
CA ALA A 379 20.32 -18.22 18.51
C ALA A 379 21.14 -19.48 18.20
N TRP A 380 20.47 -20.59 17.88
CA TRP A 380 21.11 -21.84 17.45
C TRP A 380 21.93 -21.66 16.17
N ARG A 381 21.37 -21.00 15.15
CA ARG A 381 22.07 -20.78 13.88
C ARG A 381 23.27 -19.85 14.01
N LEU A 382 23.21 -18.85 14.89
CA LEU A 382 24.33 -17.93 15.12
C LEU A 382 25.41 -18.55 16.00
N GLY A 383 25.01 -19.24 17.08
CA GLY A 383 25.92 -19.74 18.09
C GLY A 383 26.53 -21.10 17.75
N VAL A 384 25.74 -21.99 17.14
CA VAL A 384 26.09 -23.41 17.00
C VAL A 384 26.22 -23.83 15.54
N SER A 385 25.12 -23.82 14.77
CA SER A 385 25.15 -24.44 13.45
C SER A 385 25.88 -23.62 12.39
N ARG A 386 25.84 -22.28 12.47
CA ARG A 386 26.32 -21.33 11.45
C ARG A 386 25.82 -21.65 10.04
N ARG A 387 24.66 -22.30 9.95
CA ARG A 387 24.01 -22.72 8.70
C ARG A 387 22.63 -22.08 8.59
N HIS A 388 22.19 -21.85 7.37
CA HIS A 388 20.86 -21.32 7.05
C HIS A 388 20.57 -19.93 7.63
N LEU A 389 21.58 -19.06 7.72
CA LEU A 389 21.42 -17.70 8.25
C LEU A 389 20.67 -16.79 7.27
N LEU A 390 20.80 -17.01 5.97
CA LEU A 390 20.12 -16.29 4.90
C LEU A 390 18.87 -17.02 4.38
N ALA A 391 18.42 -18.06 5.08
CA ALA A 391 17.27 -18.85 4.66
C ALA A 391 16.00 -17.98 4.54
N TRP A 392 15.52 -17.89 3.30
CA TRP A 392 14.42 -17.04 2.87
C TRP A 392 13.53 -17.76 1.87
N THR A 393 12.22 -17.69 2.09
CA THR A 393 11.20 -18.13 1.14
C THR A 393 10.31 -16.93 0.85
N ALA A 394 10.13 -16.56 -0.42
CA ALA A 394 9.19 -15.49 -0.77
C ALA A 394 7.76 -15.91 -0.39
N SER A 395 7.00 -15.01 0.23
CA SER A 395 5.59 -15.28 0.58
C SER A 395 4.74 -15.57 -0.65
N SER A 396 5.05 -14.96 -1.80
CA SER A 396 4.39 -15.23 -3.10
C SER A 396 4.66 -16.63 -3.65
N LEU A 397 5.66 -17.34 -3.13
CA LEU A 397 6.07 -18.68 -3.57
C LEU A 397 5.78 -19.76 -2.53
N SER A 398 5.56 -19.37 -1.28
CA SER A 398 4.93 -20.22 -0.28
C SER A 398 3.49 -20.44 -0.73
N ARG A 399 3.18 -21.64 -1.24
CA ARG A 399 1.79 -22.07 -1.45
C ARG A 399 1.11 -22.20 -0.08
N SER A 400 0.70 -21.09 0.51
CA SER A 400 -0.29 -21.16 1.59
C SER A 400 -1.54 -21.77 0.97
N SER A 401 -2.05 -22.85 1.55
CA SER A 401 -3.34 -23.39 1.10
C SER A 401 -4.45 -22.64 1.82
N THR A 402 -5.62 -22.60 1.19
CA THR A 402 -6.86 -22.10 1.81
C THR A 402 -7.57 -23.18 2.60
N ASP A 403 -6.90 -24.32 2.81
CA ASP A 403 -7.50 -25.51 3.39
C ASP A 403 -7.47 -25.39 4.91
N LEU A 404 -8.60 -25.69 5.53
CA LEU A 404 -8.73 -25.63 6.99
C LEU A 404 -7.73 -26.57 7.67
N GLU A 405 -7.49 -27.74 7.09
CA GLU A 405 -6.53 -28.74 7.59
C GLU A 405 -5.11 -28.17 7.68
N SER A 406 -4.63 -27.50 6.63
CA SER A 406 -3.30 -26.88 6.66
C SER A 406 -3.19 -25.77 7.70
N ASN A 407 -4.23 -24.94 7.83
CA ASN A 407 -4.26 -23.91 8.88
C ASN A 407 -4.27 -24.52 10.28
N TRP A 408 -5.02 -25.61 10.49
CA TRP A 408 -5.02 -26.35 11.75
C TRP A 408 -3.62 -26.88 12.08
N HIS A 409 -2.94 -27.51 11.12
CA HIS A 409 -1.57 -27.99 11.29
C HIS A 409 -0.57 -26.88 11.59
N ASN A 410 -0.64 -25.76 10.86
CA ASN A 410 0.26 -24.62 11.07
C ASN A 410 0.06 -23.98 12.44
N MET A 411 -1.15 -23.98 12.97
CA MET A 411 -1.50 -23.33 14.24
C MET A 411 -1.74 -24.32 15.40
N THR A 412 -1.36 -25.60 15.26
CA THR A 412 -1.67 -26.67 16.24
C THR A 412 -1.17 -26.36 17.65
N PHE A 413 -0.11 -25.56 17.78
CA PHE A 413 0.41 -25.14 19.09
C PHE A 413 -0.64 -24.39 19.92
N ALA A 414 -1.44 -23.50 19.33
CA ALA A 414 -2.39 -22.70 20.10
C ALA A 414 -3.50 -23.54 20.76
N PRO A 415 -4.19 -24.46 20.04
CA PRO A 415 -5.10 -25.42 20.66
C PRO A 415 -4.43 -26.34 21.67
N ALA A 416 -3.23 -26.86 21.39
CA ALA A 416 -2.51 -27.72 22.32
C ALA A 416 -2.14 -26.99 23.62
N PHE A 417 -1.70 -25.73 23.51
CA PHE A 417 -1.40 -24.85 24.64
C PHE A 417 -2.65 -24.55 25.47
N ALA A 418 -3.80 -24.31 24.82
CA ALA A 418 -5.07 -24.10 25.50
C ALA A 418 -5.51 -25.35 26.30
N ILE A 419 -5.43 -26.54 25.71
CA ILE A 419 -5.75 -27.81 26.39
C ILE A 419 -4.78 -28.05 27.55
N GLY A 420 -3.47 -27.91 27.31
CA GLY A 420 -2.45 -28.09 28.35
C GLY A 420 -2.64 -27.13 29.52
N THR A 421 -2.99 -25.86 29.25
CA THR A 421 -3.30 -24.87 30.27
C THR A 421 -4.57 -25.23 31.03
N ALA A 422 -5.64 -25.66 30.35
CA ALA A 422 -6.88 -26.10 30.99
C ALA A 422 -6.65 -27.27 31.96
N LEU A 423 -5.87 -28.26 31.51
CA LEU A 423 -5.48 -29.41 32.33
C LEU A 423 -4.66 -28.97 33.53
N LEU A 424 -3.65 -28.11 33.35
CA LEU A 424 -2.85 -27.58 34.44
C LEU A 424 -3.70 -26.86 35.50
N LEU A 425 -4.62 -25.98 35.06
CA LEU A 425 -5.51 -25.26 35.96
C LEU A 425 -6.48 -26.16 36.69
N SER A 426 -6.91 -27.27 36.08
CA SER A 426 -7.79 -28.24 36.75
C SER A 426 -7.17 -28.89 37.99
N PHE A 427 -5.84 -28.91 38.10
CA PHE A 427 -5.11 -29.41 39.27
C PHE A 427 -4.54 -28.29 40.15
N ALA A 428 -4.00 -27.23 39.54
CA ALA A 428 -3.31 -26.16 40.26
C ALA A 428 -4.27 -25.14 40.89
N ASN A 429 -5.32 -24.74 40.18
CA ASN A 429 -6.27 -23.72 40.63
C ASN A 429 -7.62 -23.87 39.90
N PRO A 430 -8.47 -24.82 40.31
CA PRO A 430 -9.73 -25.13 39.61
C PRO A 430 -10.67 -23.92 39.41
N PRO A 431 -10.83 -23.00 40.39
CA PRO A 431 -11.63 -21.79 40.18
C PRO A 431 -11.11 -20.88 39.05
N ALA A 432 -9.79 -20.81 38.84
CA ALA A 432 -9.21 -20.02 37.76
C ALA A 432 -9.58 -20.54 36.36
N LEU A 433 -9.90 -21.84 36.23
CA LEU A 433 -10.32 -22.43 34.97
C LEU A 433 -11.57 -21.74 34.41
N PHE A 434 -12.55 -21.41 35.25
CA PHE A 434 -13.77 -20.71 34.81
C PHE A 434 -13.48 -19.30 34.31
N THR A 435 -12.49 -18.63 34.92
CA THR A 435 -12.05 -17.30 34.50
C THR A 435 -11.27 -17.36 33.19
N ALA A 436 -10.40 -18.36 33.03
CA ALA A 436 -9.57 -18.55 31.84
C ALA A 436 -10.35 -19.15 30.66
N ALA A 437 -11.47 -19.83 30.91
CA ALA A 437 -12.23 -20.59 29.91
C ALA A 437 -12.56 -19.80 28.62
N PRO A 438 -13.00 -18.53 28.67
CA PRO A 438 -13.24 -17.75 27.44
C PRO A 438 -11.98 -17.58 26.58
N LEU A 439 -10.83 -17.33 27.22
CA LEU A 439 -9.55 -17.20 26.53
C LEU A 439 -9.05 -18.54 25.99
N LEU A 440 -9.18 -19.61 26.78
CA LEU A 440 -8.79 -20.96 26.35
C LEU A 440 -9.61 -21.43 25.15
N LEU A 441 -10.93 -21.18 25.16
CA LEU A 441 -11.80 -21.47 24.03
C LEU A 441 -11.40 -20.66 22.79
N LEU A 442 -11.09 -19.37 22.97
CA LEU A 442 -10.65 -18.51 21.88
C LEU A 442 -9.34 -18.99 21.26
N TRP A 443 -8.37 -19.40 22.08
CA TRP A 443 -7.09 -19.96 21.64
C TRP A 443 -7.27 -21.31 20.93
N PHE A 444 -8.17 -22.15 21.42
CA PHE A 444 -8.52 -23.42 20.78
C PHE A 444 -9.17 -23.22 19.40
N LEU A 445 -10.04 -22.23 19.26
CA LEU A 445 -10.70 -21.91 17.98
C LEU A 445 -9.88 -21.01 17.06
N SER A 446 -8.70 -20.54 17.49
CA SER A 446 -7.86 -19.62 16.73
C SER A 446 -7.50 -20.10 15.30
N PRO A 447 -7.27 -21.39 15.01
CA PRO A 447 -7.01 -21.83 13.63
C PRO A 447 -8.22 -21.66 12.71
N VAL A 448 -9.44 -21.86 13.25
CA VAL A 448 -10.70 -21.67 12.51
C VAL A 448 -10.93 -20.19 12.23
N VAL A 449 -10.67 -19.32 13.21
CA VAL A 449 -10.75 -17.87 13.05
C VAL A 449 -9.77 -17.40 11.99
N ALA A 450 -8.50 -17.84 12.05
CA ALA A 450 -7.46 -17.49 11.08
C ALA A 450 -7.80 -17.94 9.65
N TRP A 451 -8.36 -19.14 9.49
CA TRP A 451 -8.86 -19.63 8.21
C TRP A 451 -10.01 -18.75 7.70
N TRP A 452 -11.04 -18.51 8.51
CA TRP A 452 -12.24 -17.77 8.10
C TRP A 452 -11.95 -16.32 7.69
N ILE A 453 -11.02 -15.65 8.37
CA ILE A 453 -10.61 -14.28 7.99
C ILE A 453 -9.73 -14.27 6.73
N SER A 454 -9.01 -15.36 6.44
CA SER A 454 -8.12 -15.47 5.28
C SER A 454 -8.83 -15.85 3.98
N LEU A 455 -10.11 -16.24 4.03
CA LEU A 455 -10.90 -16.54 2.84
C LEU A 455 -11.22 -15.27 2.03
N PRO A 456 -11.12 -15.32 0.69
CA PRO A 456 -11.51 -14.20 -0.16
C PRO A 456 -13.00 -13.92 -0.01
N VAL A 457 -13.36 -12.65 0.20
CA VAL A 457 -14.77 -12.25 0.28
C VAL A 457 -15.20 -11.79 -1.10
N LYS A 458 -16.05 -12.57 -1.77
CA LYS A 458 -16.79 -12.07 -2.94
C LYS A 458 -17.76 -11.02 -2.43
N GLN A 459 -17.56 -9.76 -2.80
CA GLN A 459 -18.61 -8.75 -2.67
C GLN A 459 -19.69 -9.10 -3.69
N PRO A 460 -20.92 -9.44 -3.27
CA PRO A 460 -22.01 -9.42 -4.23
C PRO A 460 -22.10 -7.99 -4.76
N ALA A 461 -22.24 -7.83 -6.09
CA ALA A 461 -22.57 -6.53 -6.65
C ALA A 461 -23.80 -6.00 -5.90
N PRO A 462 -23.83 -4.70 -5.54
CA PRO A 462 -24.99 -4.13 -4.87
C PRO A 462 -26.22 -4.44 -5.73
N ALA A 463 -27.16 -5.20 -5.17
CA ALA A 463 -28.40 -5.52 -5.83
C ALA A 463 -29.26 -4.25 -5.83
N ILE A 464 -29.17 -3.47 -6.90
CA ILE A 464 -30.04 -2.33 -7.15
C ILE A 464 -31.43 -2.92 -7.42
N ASP A 465 -32.38 -2.68 -6.52
CA ASP A 465 -33.76 -3.13 -6.71
C ASP A 465 -34.44 -2.36 -7.86
N ALA A 466 -35.60 -2.83 -8.30
CA ALA A 466 -36.32 -2.22 -9.43
C ALA A 466 -36.70 -0.75 -9.16
N GLY A 467 -37.03 -0.39 -7.92
CA GLY A 467 -37.38 0.98 -7.54
C GLY A 467 -36.17 1.91 -7.51
N GLN A 468 -35.04 1.44 -6.98
CA GLN A 468 -33.76 2.14 -7.01
C GLN A 468 -33.26 2.33 -8.45
N ARG A 469 -33.38 1.30 -9.30
CA ARG A 469 -33.04 1.40 -10.72
C ARG A 469 -33.89 2.46 -11.41
N ARG A 470 -35.22 2.40 -11.22
CA ARG A 470 -36.15 3.42 -11.74
C ARG A 470 -35.74 4.81 -11.29
N PHE A 471 -35.52 5.01 -9.98
CA PHE A 471 -35.08 6.31 -9.45
C PHE A 471 -33.80 6.84 -10.11
N LEU A 472 -32.78 5.99 -10.25
CA LEU A 472 -31.51 6.37 -10.87
C LEU A 472 -31.66 6.70 -12.36
N HIS A 473 -32.49 5.94 -13.07
CA HIS A 473 -32.80 6.15 -14.48
C HIS A 473 -33.60 7.45 -14.71
N THR A 474 -34.66 7.68 -13.93
CA THR A 474 -35.41 8.95 -13.93
C THR A 474 -34.49 10.13 -13.65
N LEU A 475 -33.59 10.01 -12.67
CA LEU A 475 -32.60 11.04 -12.35
C LEU A 475 -31.62 11.27 -13.51
N ALA A 476 -31.12 10.20 -14.14
CA ALA A 476 -30.22 10.29 -15.28
C ALA A 476 -30.91 10.99 -16.46
N ARG A 477 -32.16 10.63 -16.78
CA ARG A 477 -32.93 11.26 -17.86
C ARG A 477 -33.21 12.74 -17.60
N ARG A 478 -33.55 13.12 -16.36
CA ARG A 478 -33.68 14.53 -15.93
C ARG A 478 -32.36 15.28 -16.05
N THR A 479 -31.26 14.64 -15.66
CA THR A 479 -29.91 15.23 -15.76
C THR A 479 -29.51 15.43 -17.22
N TRP A 480 -29.88 14.50 -18.12
CA TRP A 480 -29.66 14.65 -19.56
C TRP A 480 -30.41 15.85 -20.15
N ALA A 481 -31.62 16.14 -19.68
CA ALA A 481 -32.42 17.28 -20.15
C ALA A 481 -31.66 18.62 -20.04
N PHE A 482 -30.84 18.79 -18.99
CA PHE A 482 -29.95 19.97 -18.88
C PHE A 482 -29.04 20.13 -20.10
N PHE A 483 -28.44 19.04 -20.59
CA PHE A 483 -27.56 19.10 -21.76
C PHE A 483 -28.34 19.24 -23.07
N GLU A 484 -29.58 18.73 -23.13
CA GLU A 484 -30.46 18.94 -24.28
C GLU A 484 -30.83 20.42 -24.44
N ASP A 485 -31.18 21.08 -23.32
CA ASP A 485 -31.66 22.45 -23.31
C ASP A 485 -30.53 23.48 -23.41
N HIS A 486 -29.36 23.19 -22.82
CA HIS A 486 -28.29 24.17 -22.67
C HIS A 486 -27.03 23.91 -23.53
N VAL A 487 -26.89 22.74 -24.17
CA VAL A 487 -25.80 22.46 -25.11
C VAL A 487 -26.34 22.46 -26.53
N GLY A 488 -26.80 23.64 -26.96
CA GLY A 488 -27.38 23.87 -28.27
C GLY A 488 -26.56 24.82 -29.15
N PRO A 489 -27.06 25.12 -30.37
CA PRO A 489 -26.41 26.05 -31.30
C PRO A 489 -26.18 27.46 -30.72
N GLU A 490 -27.07 27.94 -29.85
CA GLU A 490 -26.99 29.29 -29.25
C GLU A 490 -25.72 29.49 -28.41
N ASP A 491 -25.23 28.43 -27.79
CA ASP A 491 -24.02 28.39 -26.97
C ASP A 491 -22.87 27.66 -27.67
N ASN A 492 -22.88 27.62 -29.01
CA ASN A 492 -21.89 26.94 -29.85
C ASN A 492 -21.69 25.45 -29.49
N TRP A 493 -22.72 24.78 -28.97
CA TRP A 493 -22.65 23.40 -28.48
C TRP A 493 -21.66 23.22 -27.31
N LEU A 494 -21.48 24.27 -26.50
CA LEU A 494 -20.69 24.24 -25.28
C LEU A 494 -21.62 24.29 -24.05
N PRO A 495 -21.31 23.54 -22.98
CA PRO A 495 -22.10 23.59 -21.75
C PRO A 495 -21.86 24.87 -20.95
N PRO A 496 -22.88 25.43 -20.30
CA PRO A 496 -22.67 26.48 -19.32
C PRO A 496 -22.03 25.90 -18.05
N ASP A 497 -21.36 26.76 -17.29
CA ASP A 497 -20.71 26.41 -16.02
C ASP A 497 -21.72 26.12 -14.92
N ASN A 498 -22.79 26.91 -14.90
CA ASN A 498 -23.92 26.69 -14.02
C ASN A 498 -25.21 27.29 -14.58
N MET A 499 -26.32 26.74 -14.12
CA MET A 499 -27.67 27.27 -14.29
C MET A 499 -28.28 27.45 -12.91
N GLN A 500 -28.77 28.65 -12.64
CA GLN A 500 -29.40 29.00 -11.37
C GLN A 500 -30.92 29.07 -11.60
N GLU A 501 -31.68 28.25 -10.88
CA GLU A 501 -33.15 28.25 -10.97
C GLU A 501 -33.79 29.34 -10.10
N HIS A 502 -33.26 29.54 -8.88
CA HIS A 502 -33.76 30.49 -7.90
C HIS A 502 -32.76 31.63 -7.66
N PRO A 503 -33.19 32.91 -7.59
CA PRO A 503 -34.57 33.38 -7.58
C PRO A 503 -35.22 33.47 -8.97
N ALA A 504 -34.43 33.42 -10.04
CA ALA A 504 -34.92 33.38 -11.41
C ALA A 504 -33.95 32.58 -12.29
N PRO A 505 -34.43 31.87 -13.33
CA PRO A 505 -33.59 31.14 -14.27
C PRO A 505 -32.50 32.03 -14.88
N ARG A 506 -31.24 31.70 -14.61
CA ARG A 506 -30.06 32.35 -15.21
C ARG A 506 -29.03 31.32 -15.59
N VAL A 507 -28.62 31.36 -16.85
CA VAL A 507 -27.54 30.53 -17.38
C VAL A 507 -26.25 31.36 -17.37
N ALA A 508 -25.19 30.82 -16.78
CA ALA A 508 -23.87 31.41 -16.92
C ALA A 508 -23.26 30.96 -18.24
N HIS A 509 -23.25 31.85 -19.23
CA HIS A 509 -22.68 31.63 -20.56
C HIS A 509 -21.15 31.60 -20.54
N ARG A 510 -20.59 30.73 -19.69
CA ARG A 510 -19.16 30.46 -19.58
C ARG A 510 -18.92 28.96 -19.45
N THR A 511 -17.79 28.46 -19.92
CA THR A 511 -17.40 27.04 -19.80
C THR A 511 -15.93 26.90 -19.40
N SER A 512 -15.61 25.79 -18.75
CA SER A 512 -14.25 25.36 -18.45
C SER A 512 -13.86 24.14 -19.31
N PRO A 513 -12.55 23.81 -19.42
CA PRO A 513 -12.13 22.59 -20.12
C PRO A 513 -12.69 21.31 -19.49
N THR A 514 -12.88 21.26 -18.17
CA THR A 514 -13.56 20.15 -17.50
C THR A 514 -15.00 20.01 -18.00
N ASN A 515 -15.76 21.11 -18.07
CA ASN A 515 -17.15 21.10 -18.50
C ASN A 515 -17.28 20.64 -19.97
N LEU A 516 -16.37 21.08 -20.85
CA LEU A 516 -16.30 20.59 -22.24
C LEU A 516 -16.23 19.07 -22.31
N GLY A 517 -15.33 18.46 -21.53
CA GLY A 517 -15.19 17.01 -21.47
C GLY A 517 -16.42 16.32 -20.88
N LEU A 518 -17.03 16.90 -19.83
CA LEU A 518 -18.24 16.37 -19.22
C LEU A 518 -19.43 16.38 -20.19
N ALA A 519 -19.62 17.43 -21.00
CA ALA A 519 -20.71 17.48 -21.99
C ALA A 519 -20.53 16.44 -23.11
N LEU A 520 -19.28 16.21 -23.54
CA LEU A 520 -18.96 15.15 -24.50
C LEU A 520 -19.30 13.77 -23.93
N LEU A 521 -18.90 13.50 -22.68
CA LEU A 521 -19.22 12.24 -22.02
C LEU A 521 -20.70 12.09 -21.69
N ALA A 522 -21.39 13.18 -21.32
CA ALA A 522 -22.83 13.17 -21.09
C ALA A 522 -23.59 12.75 -22.36
N SER A 523 -23.14 13.21 -23.54
CA SER A 523 -23.71 12.78 -24.82
C SER A 523 -23.50 11.29 -25.06
N LEU A 524 -22.31 10.76 -24.75
CA LEU A 524 -22.02 9.32 -24.83
C LEU A 524 -22.88 8.52 -23.84
N SER A 525 -23.02 8.98 -22.60
CA SER A 525 -23.87 8.35 -21.59
C SER A 525 -25.36 8.39 -22.00
N ALA A 526 -25.84 9.47 -22.58
CA ALA A 526 -27.20 9.55 -23.11
C ALA A 526 -27.45 8.51 -24.21
N TRP A 527 -26.44 8.22 -25.03
CA TRP A 527 -26.50 7.14 -26.00
C TRP A 527 -26.48 5.75 -25.33
N ASP A 528 -25.71 5.55 -24.26
CA ASP A 528 -25.70 4.30 -23.48
C ASP A 528 -27.06 4.01 -22.83
N PHE A 529 -27.71 5.04 -22.27
CA PHE A 529 -29.06 4.96 -21.69
C PHE A 529 -30.17 4.93 -22.74
N GLY A 530 -29.86 5.15 -24.02
CA GLY A 530 -30.85 5.18 -25.10
C GLY A 530 -31.70 6.46 -25.16
N TYR A 531 -31.29 7.54 -24.48
CA TYR A 531 -31.91 8.86 -24.57
C TYR A 531 -31.56 9.58 -25.88
N ALA A 532 -30.37 9.31 -26.43
CA ALA A 532 -29.89 9.88 -27.69
C ALA A 532 -29.62 8.79 -28.74
N THR A 533 -29.90 9.10 -30.00
CA THR A 533 -29.57 8.19 -31.12
C THR A 533 -28.08 8.26 -31.46
N THR A 534 -27.56 7.25 -32.17
CA THR A 534 -26.16 7.29 -32.66
C THR A 534 -25.92 8.51 -33.55
N ALA A 535 -26.91 8.90 -34.37
CA ALA A 535 -26.80 10.09 -35.21
C ALA A 535 -26.70 11.38 -34.37
N ASP A 536 -27.50 11.49 -33.31
CA ASP A 536 -27.48 12.65 -32.41
C ASP A 536 -26.16 12.75 -31.63
N LEU A 537 -25.68 11.62 -31.08
CA LEU A 537 -24.35 11.54 -30.46
C LEU A 537 -23.25 12.08 -31.39
N LEU A 538 -23.17 11.53 -32.62
CA LEU A 538 -22.15 11.94 -33.58
C LEU A 538 -22.28 13.39 -34.01
N ALA A 539 -23.51 13.90 -34.16
CA ALA A 539 -23.77 15.28 -34.53
C ALA A 539 -23.32 16.24 -33.41
N ARG A 540 -23.75 16.02 -32.17
CA ARG A 540 -23.38 16.82 -31.00
C ARG A 540 -21.87 16.78 -30.75
N THR A 541 -21.26 15.59 -30.72
CA THR A 541 -19.82 15.44 -30.54
C THR A 541 -19.02 16.16 -31.62
N ARG A 542 -19.42 16.04 -32.88
CA ARG A 542 -18.75 16.74 -33.98
C ARG A 542 -18.85 18.26 -33.83
N ALA A 543 -20.03 18.77 -33.49
CA ALA A 543 -20.25 20.20 -33.33
C ALA A 543 -19.42 20.77 -32.18
N THR A 544 -19.42 20.12 -31.01
CA THR A 544 -18.60 20.53 -29.86
C THR A 544 -17.11 20.50 -30.19
N LEU A 545 -16.60 19.42 -30.80
CA LEU A 545 -15.17 19.32 -31.16
C LEU A 545 -14.75 20.35 -32.22
N GLN A 546 -15.61 20.65 -33.18
CA GLN A 546 -15.38 21.72 -34.15
C GLN A 546 -15.32 23.09 -33.46
N THR A 547 -16.23 23.38 -32.55
CA THR A 547 -16.18 24.61 -31.74
C THR A 547 -14.88 24.67 -30.94
N MET A 548 -14.52 23.60 -30.23
CA MET A 548 -13.28 23.50 -29.47
C MET A 548 -12.04 23.77 -30.34
N GLY A 549 -12.05 23.34 -31.60
CA GLY A 549 -11.00 23.59 -32.58
C GLY A 549 -10.78 25.07 -32.92
N ARG A 550 -11.80 25.92 -32.75
CA ARG A 550 -11.76 27.37 -33.06
C ARG A 550 -11.37 28.24 -31.86
N MET A 551 -11.44 27.69 -30.64
CA MET A 551 -11.18 28.45 -29.41
C MET A 551 -9.70 28.78 -29.25
N GLU A 552 -9.38 29.98 -28.75
CA GLU A 552 -8.02 30.41 -28.48
C GLU A 552 -7.35 29.51 -27.43
N ARG A 553 -6.06 29.18 -27.60
CA ARG A 553 -5.31 28.30 -26.69
C ARG A 553 -3.94 28.87 -26.37
N HIS A 554 -3.46 28.59 -25.16
CA HIS A 554 -2.08 28.87 -24.76
C HIS A 554 -1.23 27.61 -24.88
N ARG A 555 -0.29 27.57 -25.84
CA ARG A 555 0.63 26.43 -26.05
C ARG A 555 -0.10 25.07 -26.16
N GLY A 556 -1.25 25.07 -26.83
CA GLY A 556 -2.09 23.88 -26.99
C GLY A 556 -3.07 23.61 -25.84
N HIS A 557 -2.96 24.32 -24.71
CA HIS A 557 -3.89 24.22 -23.59
C HIS A 557 -5.04 25.21 -23.71
N PHE A 558 -6.24 24.78 -23.29
CA PHE A 558 -7.37 25.67 -23.09
C PHE A 558 -7.18 26.54 -21.84
N TYR A 559 -7.67 27.76 -21.89
CA TYR A 559 -7.79 28.64 -20.72
C TYR A 559 -8.88 28.12 -19.77
N HIS A 560 -8.85 28.58 -18.53
CA HIS A 560 -9.76 28.13 -17.47
C HIS A 560 -11.22 28.49 -17.76
N TRP A 561 -11.48 29.63 -18.41
CA TRP A 561 -12.83 30.10 -18.72
C TRP A 561 -12.94 30.65 -20.14
N TYR A 562 -14.05 30.33 -20.79
CA TYR A 562 -14.47 30.90 -22.07
C TYR A 562 -15.93 31.33 -21.99
N ASP A 563 -16.29 32.41 -22.68
CA ASP A 563 -17.69 32.73 -22.95
C ASP A 563 -18.24 31.78 -24.02
N THR A 564 -19.38 31.14 -23.76
CA THR A 564 -19.94 30.08 -24.63
C THR A 564 -20.50 30.62 -25.94
N ARG A 565 -20.86 31.91 -26.01
CA ARG A 565 -21.48 32.54 -27.18
C ARG A 565 -20.45 33.14 -28.12
N SER A 566 -19.48 33.86 -27.58
CA SER A 566 -18.42 34.55 -28.33
C SER A 566 -17.16 33.70 -28.52
N LEU A 567 -16.98 32.63 -27.73
CA LEU A 567 -15.76 31.81 -27.66
C LEU A 567 -14.52 32.56 -27.15
N ALA A 568 -14.69 33.80 -26.66
CA ALA A 568 -13.60 34.59 -26.14
C ALA A 568 -13.13 34.03 -24.79
N PRO A 569 -11.81 33.93 -24.54
CA PRO A 569 -11.31 33.59 -23.23
C PRO A 569 -11.67 34.70 -22.22
N LEU A 570 -12.07 34.31 -21.02
CA LEU A 570 -12.46 35.23 -19.96
C LEU A 570 -11.27 35.57 -19.06
N LEU A 571 -11.25 36.81 -18.54
CA LEU A 571 -10.22 37.25 -17.60
C LEU A 571 -10.48 36.70 -16.18
N PRO A 572 -9.42 36.31 -15.44
CA PRO A 572 -8.03 36.23 -15.87
C PRO A 572 -7.75 35.01 -16.76
N MET A 573 -6.96 35.21 -17.82
CA MET A 573 -6.58 34.15 -18.76
C MET A 573 -5.51 33.24 -18.16
N VAL A 574 -5.93 32.28 -17.35
CA VAL A 574 -5.05 31.29 -16.71
C VAL A 574 -5.29 29.90 -17.29
N VAL A 575 -4.24 29.07 -17.30
CA VAL A 575 -4.35 27.65 -17.66
C VAL A 575 -4.39 26.83 -16.39
N SER A 576 -5.42 26.00 -16.25
CA SER A 576 -5.56 25.03 -15.16
C SER A 576 -5.06 23.66 -15.62
N THR A 577 -4.05 23.14 -14.94
CA THR A 577 -3.51 21.80 -15.20
C THR A 577 -4.51 20.72 -14.80
N ALA A 578 -5.33 20.97 -13.78
CA ALA A 578 -6.41 20.08 -13.37
C ALA A 578 -7.48 19.95 -14.46
N ASP A 579 -7.95 21.07 -15.02
CA ASP A 579 -8.97 21.02 -16.09
C ASP A 579 -8.42 20.43 -17.39
N SER A 580 -7.16 20.72 -17.71
CA SER A 580 -6.48 20.07 -18.84
C SER A 580 -6.40 18.56 -18.65
N GLY A 581 -6.09 18.10 -17.44
CA GLY A 581 -6.04 16.68 -17.08
C GLY A 581 -7.40 16.01 -17.17
N ASN A 582 -8.43 16.64 -16.61
CA ASN A 582 -9.81 16.16 -16.68
C ASN A 582 -10.28 16.04 -18.13
N LEU A 583 -10.08 17.09 -18.95
CA LEU A 583 -10.44 17.06 -20.37
C LEU A 583 -9.71 15.93 -21.10
N ALA A 584 -8.41 15.75 -20.86
CA ALA A 584 -7.65 14.67 -21.48
C ALA A 584 -8.20 13.28 -21.10
N ALA A 585 -8.52 13.06 -19.82
CA ALA A 585 -9.17 11.82 -19.37
C ALA A 585 -10.55 11.62 -20.01
N HIS A 586 -11.36 12.68 -20.10
CA HIS A 586 -12.66 12.62 -20.74
C HIS A 586 -12.56 12.30 -22.24
N LEU A 587 -11.60 12.89 -22.95
CA LEU A 587 -11.37 12.61 -24.37
C LEU A 587 -10.90 11.17 -24.62
N LEU A 588 -10.07 10.60 -23.73
CA LEU A 588 -9.68 9.20 -23.80
C LEU A 588 -10.88 8.26 -23.63
N THR A 589 -11.74 8.53 -22.65
CA THR A 589 -12.98 7.77 -22.43
C THR A 589 -13.93 7.91 -23.63
N LEU A 590 -14.08 9.13 -24.17
CA LEU A 590 -14.90 9.38 -25.35
C LEU A 590 -14.37 8.59 -26.55
N ALA A 591 -13.06 8.63 -26.82
CA ALA A 591 -12.45 7.90 -27.93
C ALA A 591 -12.75 6.40 -27.85
N ALA A 592 -12.54 5.78 -26.68
CA ALA A 592 -12.85 4.37 -26.46
C ALA A 592 -14.34 4.06 -26.65
N GLY A 593 -15.23 4.96 -26.23
CA GLY A 593 -16.67 4.82 -26.44
C GLY A 593 -17.09 4.94 -27.91
N LEU A 594 -16.50 5.88 -28.64
CA LEU A 594 -16.75 6.08 -30.07
C LEU A 594 -16.20 4.94 -30.93
N GLU A 595 -15.03 4.40 -30.60
CA GLU A 595 -14.45 3.23 -31.29
C GLU A 595 -15.35 2.00 -31.17
N GLN A 596 -15.98 1.80 -30.00
CA GLN A 596 -16.92 0.70 -29.78
C GLN A 596 -18.23 0.85 -30.58
N LEU A 597 -18.58 2.04 -31.07
CA LEU A 597 -19.84 2.22 -31.82
C LEU A 597 -19.91 1.34 -33.07
N ALA A 598 -18.77 1.10 -33.72
CA ALA A 598 -18.69 0.28 -34.93
C ALA A 598 -19.14 -1.18 -34.69
N ASP A 599 -18.91 -1.69 -33.48
CA ASP A 599 -19.21 -3.07 -33.10
C ASP A 599 -20.61 -3.25 -32.47
N ARG A 600 -21.37 -2.16 -32.32
CA ARG A 600 -22.65 -2.17 -31.62
C ARG A 600 -23.83 -2.20 -32.60
N PRO A 601 -24.91 -2.95 -32.29
CA PRO A 601 -26.08 -3.00 -33.15
C PRO A 601 -26.77 -1.64 -33.21
N THR A 602 -27.16 -1.23 -34.44
CA THR A 602 -27.83 0.04 -34.71
C THR A 602 -29.19 0.17 -34.00
N ALA A 603 -29.90 -0.94 -33.83
CA ALA A 603 -31.12 -1.06 -33.05
C ALA A 603 -30.92 -2.03 -31.87
N SER A 604 -31.25 -1.60 -30.66
CA SER A 604 -31.07 -2.39 -29.43
C SER A 604 -32.13 -2.04 -28.39
N GLY A 605 -32.39 -2.95 -27.45
CA GLY A 605 -33.43 -2.80 -26.41
C GLY A 605 -33.29 -1.55 -25.55
N ARG A 606 -32.07 -1.02 -25.40
CA ARG A 606 -31.78 0.24 -24.71
C ARG A 606 -32.57 1.46 -25.19
N ALA A 607 -32.97 1.52 -26.46
CA ALA A 607 -33.83 2.61 -26.94
C ALA A 607 -35.24 2.51 -26.32
N LEU A 608 -35.74 1.29 -26.09
CA LEU A 608 -37.01 1.07 -25.39
C LEU A 608 -36.85 1.38 -23.90
N ASP A 609 -35.71 1.03 -23.31
CA ASP A 609 -35.41 1.38 -21.91
C ASP A 609 -35.39 2.91 -21.72
N GLY A 610 -34.73 3.66 -22.61
CA GLY A 610 -34.70 5.12 -22.55
C GLY A 610 -36.06 5.79 -22.76
N ILE A 611 -36.93 5.20 -23.60
CA ILE A 611 -38.34 5.59 -23.71
C ILE A 611 -39.07 5.31 -22.39
N GLY A 612 -38.85 4.14 -21.78
CA GLY A 612 -39.39 3.77 -20.48
C GLY A 612 -39.02 4.79 -19.39
N ASP A 613 -37.75 5.18 -19.30
CA ASP A 613 -37.27 6.18 -18.34
C ASP A 613 -37.95 7.55 -18.55
N THR A 614 -38.20 7.91 -19.82
CA THR A 614 -38.92 9.15 -20.16
C THR A 614 -40.40 9.06 -19.78
N LEU A 615 -41.04 7.91 -19.97
CA LEU A 615 -42.41 7.66 -19.53
C LEU A 615 -42.54 7.68 -18.01
N ASP A 616 -41.57 7.13 -17.28
CA ASP A 616 -41.54 7.17 -15.81
C ASP A 616 -41.51 8.64 -15.30
N ILE A 617 -40.79 9.55 -15.97
CA ILE A 617 -40.84 11.00 -15.66
C ILE A 617 -42.23 11.59 -15.93
N VAL A 618 -42.85 11.25 -17.07
CA VAL A 618 -44.17 11.74 -17.44
C VAL A 618 -45.22 11.27 -16.43
N ASP A 619 -45.17 10.00 -16.01
CA ASP A 619 -46.05 9.42 -15.00
C ASP A 619 -45.85 10.10 -13.63
N GLU A 620 -44.61 10.41 -13.23
CA GLU A 620 -44.34 11.18 -12.00
C GLU A 620 -44.96 12.58 -12.04
N LEU A 621 -44.83 13.29 -13.17
CA LEU A 621 -45.38 14.63 -13.35
C LEU A 621 -46.92 14.61 -13.45
N ALA A 622 -47.49 13.61 -14.12
CA ALA A 622 -48.93 13.41 -14.22
C ALA A 622 -49.54 13.04 -12.86
N GLY A 623 -48.86 12.20 -12.07
CA GLY A 623 -49.26 11.83 -10.71
C GLY A 623 -49.17 12.98 -9.70
N ALA A 624 -48.24 13.92 -9.90
CA ALA A 624 -48.17 15.18 -9.13
C ALA A 624 -49.28 16.18 -9.51
N GLY A 625 -49.97 15.97 -10.65
CA GLY A 625 -50.92 16.88 -11.28
C GLY A 625 -52.41 16.71 -10.95
N LEU A 626 -52.76 16.27 -9.73
CA LEU A 626 -54.14 16.35 -9.19
C LEU A 626 -54.20 17.03 -7.79
N GLY A 627 -53.25 17.92 -7.50
CA GLY A 627 -53.38 18.92 -6.43
C GLY A 627 -53.86 20.25 -7.02
N PRO A 628 -54.82 20.97 -6.41
CA PRO A 628 -55.31 22.22 -6.98
C PRO A 628 -54.17 23.24 -7.04
N LEU A 629 -53.93 23.77 -8.24
CA LEU A 629 -53.12 24.98 -8.46
C LEU A 629 -53.62 26.07 -7.50
N ARG A 630 -52.73 26.56 -6.63
CA ARG A 630 -52.94 27.75 -5.80
C ARG A 630 -52.15 28.91 -6.36
#